data_AF-A0A1Q9AYU2-F1
#
_entry.id   AF-A0A1Q9AYU2-F1
#
_cell.length_a   1.000
_cell.length_b   1.000
_cell.length_c   1.000
_cell.angle_alpha   90.00
_cell.angle_beta   90.00
_cell.angle_gamma   90.00
#
_symmetry.space_group_name_H-M   'P 1'
#
loop_
_entity.id
_entity.type
_entity.pdbx_description
1 polymer ?
#
loop_
_entity_poly.entity_id
_entity_poly.type
_entity_poly.pdbx_seq_one_letter_code
_entity_poly.pdbx_strand_id
1 'polypeptide(L)' 'VQQETFKQVLKECDIAISTAAIPGRPSPLLITKDAVAVMKPGSVVVDLAAVGGGNCELTKLLGI' A
#
# COMPACT_ATOMS: atom_id res chain seq x y z
N VAL A 1 -15.69 2.96 -1.08
CA VAL A 1 -15.45 3.93 -2.17
C VAL A 1 -13.96 4.16 -2.36
N GLN A 2 -13.24 4.72 -1.38
CA GLN A 2 -11.82 5.08 -1.53
C GLN A 2 -10.89 3.91 -1.94
N GLN A 3 -10.98 2.75 -1.28
CA GLN A 3 -10.14 1.59 -1.63
C GLN A 3 -10.43 1.03 -3.03
N GLU A 4 -11.69 1.02 -3.45
CA GLU A 4 -12.08 0.61 -4.82
C GLU A 4 -11.46 1.56 -5.86
N THR A 5 -11.47 2.86 -5.59
CA THR A 5 -10.78 3.84 -6.45
C THR A 5 -9.28 3.55 -6.55
N PHE A 6 -8.62 3.24 -5.44
CA PHE A 6 -7.20 2.90 -5.47
C PHE A 6 -6.91 1.61 -6.25
N LYS A 7 -7.76 0.59 -6.12
CA LYS A 7 -7.61 -0.65 -6.89
C LYS A 7 -7.65 -0.40 -8.40
N GLN A 8 -8.59 0.42 -8.88
CA GLN A 8 -8.68 0.77 -10.30
C GLN A 8 -7.47 1.57 -10.78
N VAL A 9 -6.95 2.50 -9.96
CA VAL A 9 -5.74 3.26 -10.28
C VAL A 9 -4.51 2.36 -10.30
N LEU A 10 -4.32 1.52 -9.27
CA LEU A 10 -3.16 0.65 -9.12
C LEU A 10 -3.03 -0.39 -10.25
N LYS A 11 -4.15 -0.82 -10.84
CA LYS A 11 -4.17 -1.69 -12.02
C LYS A 11 -3.36 -1.13 -13.19
N GLU A 12 -3.37 0.19 -13.37
CA GLU A 12 -2.67 0.87 -14.47
C GLU A 12 -1.23 1.26 -14.09
N CYS A 13 -0.87 1.23 -12.80
CA CYS A 13 0.42 1.67 -12.28
C CYS A 13 1.52 0.59 -12.32
N ASP A 14 2.71 1.00 -12.72
CA ASP A 14 3.93 0.18 -12.58
C ASP A 14 4.58 0.35 -11.20
N ILE A 15 4.48 1.56 -10.60
CA ILE A 15 5.03 1.86 -9.27
C ILE A 15 4.00 2.61 -8.43
N ALA A 16 3.81 2.19 -7.18
CA ALA A 16 2.97 2.87 -6.20
C ALA A 16 3.80 3.25 -4.97
N ILE A 17 3.75 4.53 -4.56
CA ILE A 17 4.44 5.04 -3.37
C ILE A 17 3.40 5.54 -2.38
N SER A 18 3.42 5.02 -1.15
CA SER A 18 2.48 5.40 -0.09
C SER A 18 3.21 5.97 1.11
N THR A 19 2.68 7.08 1.64
CA THR A 19 3.32 7.87 2.71
C THR A 19 2.37 8.26 3.83
N ALA A 20 1.10 7.85 3.77
CA ALA A 20 0.12 8.25 4.74
C ALA A 20 0.52 7.73 6.13
N ALA A 21 0.71 8.66 7.07
CA ALA A 21 1.09 8.39 8.44
C ALA A 21 0.42 9.45 9.34
N ILE A 22 -0.20 9.00 10.42
CA ILE A 22 -0.82 9.89 11.42
C ILE A 22 -0.10 9.65 12.75
N PRO A 23 0.54 10.67 13.35
CA PRO A 23 1.19 10.52 14.63
C PRO A 23 0.27 9.94 15.71
N GLY A 24 0.76 8.93 16.43
CA GLY A 24 0.01 8.28 17.52
C GLY A 24 -1.12 7.35 17.07
N ARG A 25 -1.25 7.06 15.76
CA ARG A 25 -2.22 6.10 15.23
C ARG A 25 -1.56 5.11 14.27
N PRO A 26 -2.13 3.90 14.11
CA PRO A 26 -1.71 3.00 13.05
C PRO A 26 -1.85 3.64 11.67
N SER A 27 -0.95 3.28 10.75
CA SER A 27 -1.05 3.67 9.34
C SER A 27 -2.37 3.16 8.75
N PRO A 28 -3.07 3.96 7.93
CA PRO A 28 -4.35 3.55 7.36
C PRO A 28 -4.13 2.50 6.26
N LEU A 29 -4.99 1.47 6.22
CA LEU A 29 -4.96 0.48 5.14
C LEU A 29 -5.57 1.05 3.85
N LEU A 30 -4.71 1.40 2.89
CA LEU A 30 -5.09 2.00 1.61
C LEU A 30 -4.89 1.04 0.42
N ILE A 31 -3.86 0.20 0.49
CA ILE A 31 -3.48 -0.76 -0.55
C ILE A 31 -3.77 -2.16 -0.01
N THR A 32 -4.91 -2.70 -0.40
CA THR A 32 -5.33 -4.05 0.00
C THR A 32 -4.60 -5.11 -0.84
N LYS A 33 -4.57 -6.36 -0.35
CA LYS A 33 -3.95 -7.49 -1.08
C LYS A 33 -4.55 -7.69 -2.46
N ASP A 34 -5.86 -7.51 -2.62
CA ASP A 34 -6.54 -7.63 -3.92
C ASP A 34 -6.25 -6.44 -4.85
N ALA A 35 -5.90 -5.27 -4.31
CA ALA A 35 -5.41 -4.15 -5.10
C ALA A 35 -3.99 -4.42 -5.64
N VAL A 36 -3.10 -5.02 -4.84
CA VAL A 36 -1.79 -5.48 -5.32
C VAL A 36 -1.93 -6.57 -6.38
N ALA A 37 -2.89 -7.48 -6.22
CA ALA A 37 -3.09 -8.62 -7.12
C ALA A 37 -3.50 -8.23 -8.55
N VAL A 38 -4.06 -7.02 -8.76
CA VAL A 38 -4.44 -6.52 -10.09
C VAL A 38 -3.36 -5.65 -10.74
N MET A 39 -2.26 -5.36 -10.05
CA MET A 39 -1.13 -4.65 -10.63
C MET A 39 -0.44 -5.50 -11.70
N LYS A 40 0.28 -4.85 -12.62
CA LYS A 40 1.05 -5.55 -13.65
C LYS A 40 2.16 -6.41 -13.01
N PRO A 41 2.49 -7.58 -13.57
CA PRO A 41 3.65 -8.35 -13.11
C PRO A 41 4.93 -7.51 -13.18
N GLY A 42 5.71 -7.53 -12.10
CA GLY A 42 6.92 -6.71 -11.96
C GLY A 42 6.67 -5.31 -11.39
N SER A 43 5.42 -4.92 -11.14
CA SER A 43 5.12 -3.67 -10.43
C SER A 43 5.70 -3.65 -9.02
N VAL A 44 6.00 -2.44 -8.53
CA VAL A 44 6.63 -2.21 -7.22
C VAL A 44 5.74 -1.35 -6.33
N VAL A 45 5.59 -1.75 -5.07
CA VAL A 45 4.99 -0.92 -4.01
C VAL A 45 6.07 -0.49 -3.04
N VAL A 46 6.18 0.82 -2.80
CA VAL A 46 7.06 1.42 -1.79
C VAL A 46 6.18 2.01 -0.69
N ASP A 47 6.28 1.44 0.50
CA ASP A 47 5.47 1.83 1.66
C ASP A 47 6.35 2.49 2.73
N LEU A 48 6.31 3.82 2.78
CA LEU A 48 7.10 4.60 3.73
C LEU A 48 6.51 4.57 5.14
N ALA A 49 5.30 4.04 5.33
CA ALA A 49 4.63 3.98 6.62
C ALA A 49 4.74 2.60 7.28
N ALA A 50 5.66 1.75 6.81
CA ALA A 50 5.86 0.38 7.30
C ALA A 50 6.07 0.29 8.82
N VAL A 51 6.79 1.24 9.41
CA VAL A 51 7.01 1.30 10.88
C VAL A 51 5.71 1.48 11.66
N GLY A 52 4.71 2.16 11.07
CA GLY A 52 3.39 2.37 11.66
C GLY A 52 2.36 1.26 11.35
N GLY A 53 2.80 0.14 10.78
CA GLY A 53 1.93 -0.96 10.31
C GLY A 53 1.73 -0.99 8.79
N GLY A 54 2.16 0.05 8.07
CA GLY A 54 2.08 0.13 6.61
C GLY A 54 0.72 0.60 6.07
N ASN A 55 0.76 1.19 4.88
CA ASN A 55 -0.42 1.47 4.08
C ASN A 55 -0.84 0.29 3.20
N CYS A 56 0.06 -0.68 3.00
CA CYS A 56 -0.16 -1.87 2.21
C CYS A 56 -0.28 -3.12 3.08
N GLU A 57 -1.32 -3.92 2.85
CA GLU A 57 -1.60 -5.16 3.60
C GLU A 57 -0.44 -6.17 3.54
N LEU A 58 0.34 -6.14 2.46
CA LEU A 58 1.45 -7.06 2.22
C LEU A 58 2.79 -6.52 2.72
N THR A 59 2.83 -5.31 3.29
CA THR A 59 4.04 -4.76 3.89
C THR A 59 4.48 -5.62 5.07
N LYS A 60 5.76 -6.03 5.04
CA LYS A 60 6.41 -6.75 6.13
C LYS A 60 7.63 -5.95 6.57
N LEU A 61 7.65 -5.57 7.84
CA LEU A 61 8.84 -4.98 8.44
C LEU A 61 9.80 -6.12 8.80
N LEU A 62 10.91 -6.22 8.08
CA LEU A 62 11.96 -7.21 8.36
C LEU A 62 13.01 -6.54 9.26
N GLY A 63 13.09 -6.93 10.53
CA GLY A 63 14.19 -6.53 11.42
C GLY A 63 13.83 -5.76 12.68
N ILE A 64 12.63 -5.93 13.24
CA ILE A 64 12.30 -5.63 14.64
C ILE A 64 11.39 -6.73 15.18
#